data_AF-A0A2A2PWK7-F1
#
_entry.id   AF-A0A2A2PWK7-F1
#
_cell.length_a   1.000
_cell.length_b   1.000
_cell.length_c   1.000
_cell.angle_alpha   90.00
_cell.angle_beta   90.00
_cell.angle_gamma   90.00
#
_symmetry.space_group_name_H-M   'P 1'
#
loop_
_entity.id
_entity.type
_entity.pdbx_description
1 polymer ?
#
loop_
_entity_poly.entity_id
_entity_poly.type
_entity_poly.pdbx_seq_one_letter_code
_entity_poly.pdbx_strand_id
1 'polypeptide(L)'
;MTLLVRILAVVLPVAGAELAAKWWTEPPPPATGAAVLTLNPPPKAAWKLQPNLYREVQPSLRSSSGWIANVVESDGPGMRLACFSWDQTTTINTLEAFKHLPEECMGAIGMDLEKVHPFRVFQFAGGQLVFDSTLFRPRGGGQAIHVFKAVWVSGLESVDLREDVILGSTGNELRQLRLAAAATRFKPAHTRVIMGAVAGMPSEDLAWHRFSNAVLGQLDWTLENEGR
;
A
#
# COMPACT_ATOMS: atom_id res chain seq x y z
N MET A 1 -25.25 -52.72 4.22
CA MET A 1 -24.78 -51.39 3.74
C MET A 1 -24.12 -51.58 2.40
N THR A 2 -24.72 -51.11 1.31
CA THR A 2 -24.26 -51.36 -0.06
C THR A 2 -22.96 -50.60 -0.37
N LEU A 3 -22.16 -51.10 -1.32
CA LEU A 3 -20.92 -50.46 -1.77
C LEU A 3 -21.13 -48.97 -2.11
N LEU A 4 -22.28 -48.65 -2.69
CA LEU A 4 -22.71 -47.28 -3.00
C LEU A 4 -22.78 -46.38 -1.75
N VAL A 5 -23.31 -46.88 -0.64
CA VAL A 5 -23.40 -46.12 0.62
C VAL A 5 -22.01 -45.83 1.19
N ARG A 6 -21.06 -46.77 1.05
CA ARG A 6 -19.67 -46.58 1.49
C ARG A 6 -18.93 -45.55 0.64
N ILE A 7 -19.15 -45.57 -0.69
CA ILE A 7 -18.56 -44.59 -1.61
C ILE A 7 -19.12 -43.20 -1.33
N LEU A 8 -20.45 -43.06 -1.20
CA LEU A 8 -21.09 -41.78 -0.90
C LEU A 8 -20.67 -41.21 0.46
N ALA A 9 -20.49 -42.07 1.47
CA ALA A 9 -20.03 -41.67 2.80
C ALA A 9 -18.62 -41.06 2.82
N VAL A 10 -17.79 -41.33 1.81
CA VAL A 10 -16.44 -40.75 1.68
C VAL A 10 -16.42 -39.58 0.70
N VAL A 11 -17.12 -39.69 -0.43
CA VAL A 11 -17.12 -38.67 -1.48
C VAL A 11 -17.85 -37.40 -1.05
N LEU A 12 -19.00 -37.51 -0.36
CA LEU A 12 -19.78 -36.34 0.03
C LEU A 12 -19.06 -35.42 1.03
N PRO A 13 -18.38 -35.94 2.08
CA PRO A 13 -17.56 -35.10 2.95
C PRO A 13 -16.39 -34.41 2.23
N VAL A 14 -15.73 -35.11 1.31
CA VAL A 14 -14.61 -34.53 0.54
C VAL A 14 -15.11 -33.42 -0.38
N ALA A 15 -16.19 -33.66 -1.14
CA ALA A 15 -16.79 -32.64 -2.00
C ALA A 15 -17.34 -31.45 -1.18
N GLY A 16 -17.94 -31.72 -0.02
CA GLY A 16 -18.39 -30.68 0.90
C GLY A 16 -17.22 -29.84 1.45
N ALA A 17 -16.11 -30.48 1.79
CA ALA A 17 -14.90 -29.79 2.25
C ALA A 17 -14.26 -28.95 1.14
N GLU A 18 -14.21 -29.45 -0.11
CA GLU A 18 -13.70 -28.68 -1.25
C GLU A 18 -14.61 -27.50 -1.61
N LEU A 19 -15.94 -27.67 -1.57
CA LEU A 19 -16.88 -26.56 -1.77
C LEU A 19 -16.79 -25.52 -0.66
N ALA A 20 -16.67 -25.95 0.59
CA ALA A 20 -16.47 -25.06 1.72
C ALA A 20 -15.13 -24.32 1.62
N ALA A 21 -14.05 -25.03 1.26
CA ALA A 21 -12.74 -24.45 1.03
C ALA A 21 -12.78 -23.43 -0.11
N LYS A 22 -13.38 -23.79 -1.26
CA LYS A 22 -13.54 -22.90 -2.41
C LYS A 22 -14.34 -21.66 -2.05
N TRP A 23 -15.50 -21.82 -1.41
CA TRP A 23 -16.31 -20.70 -0.94
C TRP A 23 -15.54 -19.81 0.05
N TRP A 24 -14.71 -20.41 0.91
CA TRP A 24 -13.88 -19.67 1.85
C TRP A 24 -12.74 -18.90 1.17
N THR A 25 -12.08 -19.50 0.18
CA THR A 25 -10.93 -18.91 -0.55
C THR A 25 -11.33 -17.99 -1.69
N GLU A 26 -12.56 -18.07 -2.18
CA GLU A 26 -13.14 -17.22 -3.22
C GLU A 26 -14.27 -16.38 -2.60
N PRO A 27 -13.97 -15.39 -1.75
CA PRO A 27 -14.99 -14.48 -1.27
C PRO A 27 -15.64 -13.75 -2.46
N PRO A 28 -16.91 -13.34 -2.32
CA PRO A 28 -17.56 -12.53 -3.34
C PRO A 28 -16.68 -11.31 -3.66
N PRO A 29 -16.62 -10.88 -4.93
CA PRO A 29 -15.90 -9.66 -5.27
C PRO A 29 -16.41 -8.50 -4.39
N PRO A 30 -15.58 -7.50 -4.08
CA PRO A 30 -16.07 -6.29 -3.42
C PRO A 30 -17.30 -5.78 -4.16
N ALA A 31 -18.30 -5.30 -3.41
CA ALA A 31 -19.54 -4.81 -4.01
C ALA A 31 -19.20 -3.81 -5.12
N THR A 32 -19.77 -4.00 -6.30
CA THR A 32 -19.59 -3.10 -7.43
C THR A 32 -20.01 -1.69 -6.99
N GLY A 33 -19.10 -0.72 -7.04
CA GLY A 33 -19.30 0.60 -6.42
C GLY A 33 -18.68 0.78 -5.03
N ALA A 34 -17.78 -0.11 -4.61
CA ALA A 34 -16.96 0.14 -3.42
C ALA A 34 -16.09 1.38 -3.65
N ALA A 35 -16.12 2.27 -2.68
CA ALA A 35 -15.35 3.49 -2.59
C ALA A 35 -13.84 3.20 -2.69
N VAL A 36 -13.24 3.35 -3.87
CA VAL A 36 -11.78 3.22 -4.04
C VAL A 36 -11.14 4.56 -3.86
N LEU A 37 -10.31 4.70 -2.83
CA LEU A 37 -9.52 5.89 -2.60
C LEU A 37 -8.40 5.96 -3.65
N THR A 38 -8.64 6.68 -4.76
CA THR A 38 -7.67 6.90 -5.83
C THR A 38 -6.86 8.18 -5.59
N LEU A 39 -5.67 8.23 -6.20
CA LEU A 39 -4.73 9.31 -6.01
C LEU A 39 -4.20 9.74 -7.37
N ASN A 40 -4.91 10.71 -7.96
CA ASN A 40 -4.57 11.28 -9.24
C ASN A 40 -3.54 12.42 -9.05
N PRO A 41 -2.52 12.53 -9.91
CA PRO A 41 -1.61 13.65 -9.83
C PRO A 41 -2.41 14.94 -10.12
N PRO A 42 -2.23 16.02 -9.33
CA PRO A 42 -2.96 17.24 -9.54
C PRO A 42 -2.63 17.82 -10.93
N PRO A 43 -3.59 18.47 -11.60
CA PRO A 43 -3.37 19.08 -12.92
C PRO A 43 -2.43 20.31 -12.86
N LYS A 44 -1.90 20.66 -11.70
CA LYS A 44 -1.11 21.89 -11.50
C LYS A 44 0.32 21.76 -12.05
N ALA A 45 0.82 22.87 -12.58
CA ALA A 45 2.15 23.00 -13.18
C ALA A 45 3.35 22.68 -12.27
N ALA A 46 3.14 22.51 -10.96
CA ALA A 46 4.20 22.27 -9.98
C ALA A 46 4.77 20.85 -10.00
N TRP A 47 4.06 19.88 -10.58
CA TRP A 47 4.49 18.47 -10.58
C TRP A 47 5.03 18.07 -11.94
N LYS A 48 6.31 17.68 -11.99
CA LYS A 48 6.95 17.15 -13.19
C LYS A 48 6.91 15.64 -13.17
N LEU A 49 5.92 15.07 -13.85
CA LEU A 49 5.78 13.63 -14.02
C LEU A 49 7.02 13.02 -14.68
N GLN A 50 7.37 11.81 -14.25
CA GLN A 50 8.51 11.01 -14.70
C GLN A 50 8.00 9.68 -15.28
N PRO A 51 7.28 9.68 -16.41
CA PRO A 51 6.63 8.48 -16.94
C PRO A 51 7.64 7.39 -17.32
N ASN A 52 8.85 7.77 -17.75
CA ASN A 52 9.90 6.80 -18.08
C ASN A 52 10.41 6.07 -16.83
N LEU A 53 10.60 6.78 -15.72
CA LEU A 53 11.01 6.18 -14.45
C LEU A 53 9.92 5.24 -13.90
N TYR A 54 8.64 5.64 -14.02
CA TYR A 54 7.53 4.74 -13.67
C TYR A 54 7.56 3.47 -14.52
N ARG A 55 7.72 3.59 -15.85
CA ARG A 55 7.79 2.44 -16.76
C ARG A 55 8.95 1.50 -16.44
N GLU A 56 10.07 2.02 -15.94
CA GLU A 56 11.23 1.23 -15.54
C GLU A 56 10.97 0.40 -14.26
N VAL A 57 10.30 0.98 -13.25
CA VAL A 57 10.05 0.30 -11.98
C VAL A 57 8.78 -0.55 -11.97
N GLN A 58 7.80 -0.25 -12.83
CA GLN A 58 6.50 -0.92 -12.87
C GLN A 58 6.60 -2.46 -12.99
N PRO A 59 7.48 -3.05 -13.83
CA PRO A 59 7.59 -4.51 -13.92
C PRO A 59 8.07 -5.16 -12.62
N SER A 60 9.03 -4.53 -11.94
CA SER A 60 9.58 -5.01 -10.67
C SER A 60 8.56 -4.93 -9.54
N LEU A 61 7.76 -3.86 -9.51
CA LEU A 61 6.69 -3.65 -8.53
C LEU A 61 5.40 -4.40 -8.86
N ARG A 62 5.26 -4.89 -10.11
CA ARG A 62 4.05 -5.52 -10.65
C ARG A 62 2.79 -4.67 -10.43
N SER A 63 2.93 -3.34 -10.43
CA SER A 63 1.81 -2.42 -10.24
C SER A 63 0.92 -2.36 -11.47
N SER A 64 -0.40 -2.30 -11.28
CA SER A 64 -1.38 -2.15 -12.35
C SER A 64 -1.30 -0.74 -12.97
N SER A 65 -1.18 0.27 -12.12
CA SER A 65 -1.07 1.68 -12.52
C SER A 65 -0.27 2.48 -11.49
N GLY A 66 0.06 3.72 -11.81
CA GLY A 66 0.86 4.56 -10.95
C GLY A 66 1.57 5.68 -11.69
N TRP A 67 2.31 6.47 -10.93
CA TRP A 67 3.10 7.58 -11.44
C TRP A 67 4.23 7.93 -10.48
N ILE A 68 5.27 8.58 -11.01
CA ILE A 68 6.35 9.18 -10.23
C ILE A 68 6.45 10.64 -10.65
N ALA A 69 6.66 11.54 -9.71
CA ALA A 69 6.74 12.98 -9.96
C ALA A 69 7.84 13.62 -9.13
N ASN A 70 8.48 14.65 -9.69
CA ASN A 70 9.22 15.62 -8.88
C ASN A 70 8.32 16.83 -8.64
N VAL A 71 8.21 17.28 -7.40
CA VAL A 71 7.49 18.51 -7.07
C VAL A 71 8.47 19.66 -7.09
N VAL A 72 8.26 20.57 -8.02
CA VAL A 72 9.09 21.75 -8.24
C VAL A 72 8.36 22.96 -7.67
N GLU A 73 8.82 23.39 -6.50
CA GLU A 73 8.46 24.69 -5.93
C GLU A 73 9.61 25.66 -6.19
N SER A 74 9.29 26.93 -6.41
CA SER A 74 10.26 27.95 -6.83
C SER A 74 11.41 28.15 -5.85
N ASP A 75 11.18 27.90 -4.55
CA ASP A 75 12.18 27.98 -3.50
C ASP A 75 12.03 26.80 -2.51
N GLY A 76 12.99 25.87 -2.54
CA GLY A 76 13.17 24.92 -1.46
C GLY A 76 13.68 23.54 -1.89
N PRO A 77 13.95 22.67 -0.91
CA PRO A 77 14.43 21.32 -1.14
C PRO A 77 13.54 20.51 -2.09
N GLY A 78 14.20 19.71 -2.93
CA GLY A 78 13.52 18.83 -3.87
C GLY A 78 12.68 17.78 -3.16
N MET A 79 11.45 17.59 -3.65
CA MET A 79 10.57 16.52 -3.21
C MET A 79 10.26 15.60 -4.39
N ARG A 80 10.34 14.29 -4.14
CA ARG A 80 9.93 13.25 -5.10
C ARG A 80 8.77 12.47 -4.53
N LEU A 81 7.82 12.17 -5.40
CA LEU A 81 6.60 11.45 -5.08
C LEU A 81 6.50 10.21 -5.96
N ALA A 82 5.97 9.14 -5.38
CA ALA A 82 5.58 7.96 -6.11
C ALA A 82 4.20 7.51 -5.61
N CYS A 83 3.32 7.17 -6.54
CA CYS A 83 2.04 6.56 -6.25
C CYS A 83 1.91 5.30 -7.11
N PHE A 84 1.50 4.20 -6.49
CA PHE A 84 1.36 2.90 -7.14
C PHE A 84 0.03 2.27 -6.76
N SER A 85 -0.54 1.55 -7.71
CA SER A 85 -1.84 0.93 -7.60
C SER A 85 -1.79 -0.51 -8.09
N TRP A 86 -2.49 -1.39 -7.40
CA TRP A 86 -2.66 -2.79 -7.74
C TRP A 86 -4.16 -3.08 -7.74
N ASP A 87 -4.72 -3.25 -8.95
CA ASP A 87 -6.16 -3.35 -9.22
C ASP A 87 -6.64 -4.78 -9.49
N GLN A 88 -5.71 -5.67 -9.83
CA GLN A 88 -6.01 -7.05 -10.19
C GLN A 88 -5.05 -8.02 -9.52
N THR A 89 -4.68 -7.75 -8.27
CA THR A 89 -3.67 -8.55 -7.60
C THR A 89 -4.21 -9.63 -6.70
N THR A 90 -3.36 -10.62 -6.48
CA THR A 90 -3.57 -11.61 -5.44
C THR A 90 -3.30 -10.97 -4.07
N THR A 91 -3.80 -11.60 -3.01
CA THR A 91 -3.46 -11.26 -1.63
C THR A 91 -1.95 -11.10 -1.45
N ILE A 92 -1.14 -11.94 -2.11
CA ILE A 92 0.33 -11.91 -2.02
C ILE A 92 0.91 -10.56 -2.42
N ASN A 93 0.52 -9.97 -3.56
CA ASN A 93 1.11 -8.70 -3.98
C ASN A 93 0.67 -7.55 -3.07
N THR A 94 -0.53 -7.63 -2.50
CA THR A 94 -0.97 -6.69 -1.46
C THR A 94 -0.08 -6.81 -0.23
N LEU A 95 0.24 -8.03 0.21
CA LEU A 95 1.16 -8.23 1.33
C LEU A 95 2.57 -7.73 1.02
N GLU A 96 3.06 -7.92 -0.21
CA GLU A 96 4.34 -7.39 -0.67
C GLU A 96 4.38 -5.86 -0.58
N ALA A 97 3.29 -5.16 -0.96
CA ALA A 97 3.19 -3.71 -0.84
C ALA A 97 3.32 -3.21 0.62
N PHE A 98 2.75 -3.94 1.58
CA PHE A 98 2.92 -3.67 3.02
C PHE A 98 4.32 -4.06 3.53
N LYS A 99 4.92 -5.12 3.00
CA LYS A 99 6.22 -5.65 3.46
C LYS A 99 7.43 -4.92 2.92
N HIS A 100 7.33 -4.25 1.78
CA HIS A 100 8.42 -3.40 1.28
C HIS A 100 8.56 -2.15 2.12
N LEU A 101 9.16 -2.29 3.29
CA LEU A 101 9.46 -1.17 4.17
C LEU A 101 10.37 -0.17 3.43
N PRO A 102 10.28 1.14 3.76
CA PRO A 102 11.16 2.14 3.19
C PRO A 102 12.64 1.76 3.25
N GLU A 103 13.09 1.01 4.27
CA GLU A 103 14.48 0.59 4.39
C GLU A 103 14.95 -0.31 3.24
N GLU A 104 14.12 -1.24 2.79
CA GLU A 104 14.48 -2.16 1.71
C GLU A 104 14.65 -1.39 0.39
N CYS A 105 13.66 -0.53 0.08
CA CYS A 105 13.65 0.26 -1.15
C CYS A 105 14.79 1.29 -1.17
N MET A 106 14.98 2.03 -0.08
CA MET A 106 16.00 3.07 0.02
C MET A 106 17.40 2.45 0.13
N GLY A 107 17.54 1.31 0.80
CA GLY A 107 18.79 0.55 0.89
C GLY A 107 19.31 0.07 -0.46
N ALA A 108 18.42 -0.39 -1.34
CA ALA A 108 18.75 -0.85 -2.69
C ALA A 108 19.34 0.27 -3.57
N ILE A 109 19.00 1.53 -3.31
CA ILE A 109 19.52 2.70 -4.02
C ILE A 109 20.68 3.38 -3.29
N GLY A 110 21.29 2.71 -2.31
CA GLY A 110 22.51 3.17 -1.64
C GLY A 110 22.27 4.18 -0.51
N MET A 111 21.11 4.12 0.15
CA MET A 111 20.80 4.92 1.33
C MET A 111 20.90 4.08 2.60
N ASP A 112 21.28 4.70 3.71
CA ASP A 112 21.26 4.10 5.04
C ASP A 112 20.13 4.69 5.87
N LEU A 113 19.38 3.83 6.58
CA LEU A 113 18.40 4.26 7.55
C LEU A 113 19.14 4.90 8.74
N GLU A 114 18.84 6.17 9.01
CA GLU A 114 19.40 6.90 10.14
C GLU A 114 18.44 6.89 11.33
N LYS A 115 17.13 7.02 11.07
CA LYS A 115 16.12 7.09 12.12
C LYS A 115 14.73 6.66 11.65
N VAL A 116 14.01 5.94 12.50
CA VAL A 116 12.57 5.72 12.39
C VAL A 116 11.87 6.69 13.35
N HIS A 117 10.88 7.42 12.86
CA HIS A 117 10.08 8.38 13.62
C HIS A 117 8.71 7.77 13.97
N PRO A 118 7.99 8.35 14.95
CA PRO A 118 6.59 8.02 15.16
C PRO A 118 5.76 8.21 13.89
N PHE A 119 4.72 7.40 13.74
CA PHE A 119 3.84 7.49 12.58
C PHE A 119 3.18 8.86 12.47
N ARG A 120 2.93 9.28 11.23
CA ARG A 120 2.09 10.45 10.93
C ARG A 120 0.71 10.00 10.52
N VAL A 121 -0.31 10.67 11.04
CA VAL A 121 -1.70 10.38 10.70
C VAL A 121 -2.26 11.57 9.94
N PHE A 122 -2.81 11.32 8.76
CA PHE A 122 -3.53 12.30 7.96
C PHE A 122 -5.02 11.96 7.97
N GLN A 123 -5.85 12.87 8.45
CA GLN A 123 -7.30 12.74 8.52
C GLN A 123 -7.94 13.36 7.26
N PHE A 124 -8.94 12.70 6.68
CA PHE A 124 -9.72 13.19 5.55
C PHE A 124 -11.22 12.85 5.71
N ALA A 125 -12.08 13.37 4.84
CA ALA A 125 -13.55 13.27 4.94
C ALA A 125 -14.15 11.85 4.74
N GLY A 126 -13.33 10.81 4.85
CA GLY A 126 -13.75 9.40 4.75
C GLY A 126 -12.86 8.45 5.55
N GLY A 127 -11.96 8.95 6.39
CA GLY A 127 -11.07 8.11 7.20
C GLY A 127 -9.72 8.75 7.46
N GLN A 128 -8.73 7.88 7.68
CA GLN A 128 -7.36 8.29 7.96
C GLN A 128 -6.35 7.48 7.16
N LEU A 129 -5.23 8.12 6.82
CA LEU A 129 -4.03 7.45 6.33
C LEU A 129 -2.94 7.53 7.39
N VAL A 130 -2.31 6.40 7.67
CA VAL A 130 -1.13 6.33 8.54
C VAL A 130 0.12 6.26 7.66
N PHE A 131 1.15 7.03 8.01
CA PHE A 131 2.40 7.13 7.28
C PHE A 131 3.56 6.65 8.13
N ASP A 132 4.33 5.72 7.58
CA ASP A 132 5.67 5.40 8.06
C ASP A 132 6.55 6.63 7.83
N SER A 133 7.27 7.06 8.87
CA SER A 133 8.12 8.24 8.83
C SER A 133 9.56 7.83 9.15
N THR A 134 10.45 8.00 8.17
CA THR A 134 11.82 7.50 8.23
C THR A 134 12.80 8.54 7.70
N LEU A 135 14.01 8.53 8.24
CA LEU A 135 15.11 9.40 7.82
C LEU A 135 16.22 8.54 7.23
N PHE A 136 16.62 8.86 6.01
CA PHE A 136 17.70 8.19 5.30
C PHE A 136 18.83 9.15 4.97
N ARG A 137 20.05 8.61 4.86
CA ARG A 137 21.23 9.35 4.38
C ARG A 137 21.94 8.58 3.26
N PRO A 138 22.41 9.24 2.20
CA PRO A 138 23.19 8.56 1.17
C PRO A 138 24.53 8.04 1.73
N ARG A 139 24.92 6.81 1.37
CA ARG A 139 26.20 6.19 1.80
C ARG A 139 27.43 7.00 1.40
N GLY A 140 27.37 7.68 0.27
CA GLY A 140 28.45 8.54 -0.23
C GLY A 140 28.54 9.92 0.43
N GLY A 141 27.71 10.18 1.46
CA GLY A 141 27.48 11.52 1.97
C GLY A 141 26.49 12.29 1.09
N GLY A 142 25.87 13.32 1.66
CA GLY A 142 24.85 14.12 0.98
C GLY A 142 23.76 14.58 1.93
N GLN A 143 22.71 15.16 1.36
CA GLN A 143 21.55 15.62 2.12
C GLN A 143 20.74 14.43 2.64
N ALA A 144 20.31 14.51 3.89
CA ALA A 144 19.36 13.56 4.45
C ALA A 144 18.01 13.67 3.75
N ILE A 145 17.26 12.58 3.69
CA ILE A 145 15.96 12.48 3.04
C ILE A 145 14.95 11.92 4.03
N HIS A 146 13.93 12.70 4.32
CA HIS A 146 12.76 12.24 5.06
C HIS A 146 11.81 11.54 4.10
N VAL A 147 11.40 10.32 4.45
CA VAL A 147 10.51 9.49 3.65
C VAL A 147 9.23 9.23 4.43
N PHE A 148 8.10 9.52 3.76
CA PHE A 148 6.76 9.26 4.25
C PHE A 148 6.09 8.23 3.34
N LYS A 149 5.67 7.09 3.87
CA LYS A 149 5.00 6.03 3.09
C LYS A 149 3.66 5.66 3.71
N ALA A 150 2.59 5.65 2.94
CA ALA A 150 1.32 5.05 3.33
C ALA A 150 0.91 3.96 2.35
N VAL A 151 0.34 2.89 2.90
CA VAL A 151 -0.28 1.79 2.15
C VAL A 151 -1.71 1.67 2.63
N TRP A 152 -2.66 1.56 1.70
CA TRP A 152 -4.06 1.32 2.03
C TRP A 152 -4.67 0.35 1.03
N VAL A 153 -5.75 -0.30 1.46
CA VAL A 153 -6.51 -1.24 0.64
C VAL A 153 -7.97 -0.84 0.71
N SER A 154 -8.59 -0.65 -0.45
CA SER A 154 -10.01 -0.27 -0.51
C SER A 154 -10.89 -1.45 -0.07
N GLY A 155 -12.01 -1.14 0.58
CA GLY A 155 -12.89 -2.15 1.18
C GLY A 155 -12.46 -2.70 2.54
N LEU A 156 -11.37 -2.16 3.14
CA LEU A 156 -10.91 -2.49 4.48
C LEU A 156 -10.97 -1.28 5.45
N GLU A 157 -11.95 -0.40 5.26
CA GLU A 157 -12.15 0.81 6.07
C GLU A 157 -12.25 0.53 7.58
N SER A 158 -12.63 -0.70 7.96
CA SER A 158 -12.76 -1.15 9.35
C SER A 158 -11.64 -2.08 9.84
N VAL A 159 -10.65 -2.42 9.01
CA VAL A 159 -9.56 -3.33 9.38
C VAL A 159 -8.27 -2.55 9.41
N ASP A 160 -7.77 -2.25 10.61
CA ASP A 160 -6.42 -1.76 10.80
C ASP A 160 -5.43 -2.90 10.52
N LEU A 161 -5.12 -3.10 9.24
CA LEU A 161 -4.10 -4.07 8.83
C LEU A 161 -2.74 -3.76 9.44
N ARG A 162 -2.48 -2.61 10.06
CA ARG A 162 -1.18 -2.27 10.63
C ARG A 162 -1.03 -2.70 12.08
N GLU A 163 -2.05 -2.55 12.92
CA GLU A 163 -1.97 -3.08 14.30
C GLU A 163 -1.71 -4.59 14.30
N ASP A 164 -2.36 -5.33 13.40
CA ASP A 164 -2.21 -6.79 13.28
C ASP A 164 -0.97 -7.25 12.49
N VAL A 165 -0.35 -6.39 11.66
CA VAL A 165 0.79 -6.76 10.78
C VAL A 165 2.12 -6.18 11.23
N ILE A 166 2.13 -4.99 11.84
CA ILE A 166 3.35 -4.25 12.20
C ILE A 166 3.70 -4.41 13.69
N LEU A 167 2.71 -4.50 14.58
CA LEU A 167 2.96 -4.65 16.03
C LEU A 167 3.01 -6.12 16.49
N GLY A 168 2.63 -7.06 15.63
CA GLY A 168 2.64 -8.51 15.89
C GLY A 168 3.95 -9.20 15.54
N SER A 169 4.93 -9.17 16.45
CA SER A 169 6.05 -10.12 16.62
C SER A 169 6.78 -10.66 15.37
N THR A 170 8.07 -10.34 15.29
CA THR A 170 9.06 -10.87 14.35
C THR A 170 8.96 -12.38 14.16
N GLY A 171 8.71 -12.81 12.91
CA GLY A 171 8.88 -14.19 12.42
C GLY A 171 7.62 -14.94 11.95
N ASN A 172 6.41 -14.50 12.32
CA ASN A 172 5.15 -15.23 12.03
C ASN A 172 4.05 -14.37 11.34
N GLU A 173 4.38 -13.14 10.97
CA GLU A 173 3.47 -12.11 10.43
C GLU A 173 2.72 -12.55 9.18
N LEU A 174 3.36 -13.31 8.28
CA LEU A 174 2.73 -13.84 7.06
C LEU A 174 1.61 -14.84 7.37
N ARG A 175 1.77 -15.62 8.43
CA ARG A 175 0.77 -16.60 8.85
C ARG A 175 -0.39 -15.92 9.56
N GLN A 176 -0.12 -14.98 10.45
CA GLN A 176 -1.16 -14.20 11.14
C GLN A 176 -1.96 -13.34 10.15
N LEU A 177 -1.28 -12.71 9.19
CA LEU A 177 -1.94 -11.94 8.14
C LEU A 177 -2.72 -12.83 7.15
N ARG A 178 -2.21 -14.02 6.81
CA ARG A 178 -2.99 -15.03 6.06
C ARG A 178 -4.18 -15.53 6.86
N LEU A 179 -4.05 -15.69 8.18
CA LEU A 179 -5.15 -16.08 9.06
C LEU A 179 -6.17 -14.96 9.21
N ALA A 180 -5.74 -13.70 9.34
CA ALA A 180 -6.62 -12.54 9.38
C ALA A 180 -7.34 -12.37 8.05
N ALA A 181 -6.64 -12.41 6.91
CA ALA A 181 -7.24 -12.36 5.58
C ALA A 181 -8.15 -13.56 5.28
N ALA A 182 -7.81 -14.75 5.79
CA ALA A 182 -8.66 -15.93 5.72
C ALA A 182 -9.90 -15.79 6.63
N ALA A 183 -9.75 -15.29 7.86
CA ALA A 183 -10.83 -15.10 8.82
C ALA A 183 -11.81 -14.00 8.36
N THR A 184 -11.29 -12.94 7.75
CA THR A 184 -12.10 -11.84 7.20
C THR A 184 -12.63 -12.12 5.80
N ARG A 185 -12.23 -13.25 5.19
CA ARG A 185 -12.61 -13.64 3.82
C ARG A 185 -12.46 -12.46 2.85
N PHE A 186 -11.28 -11.84 2.86
CA PHE A 186 -11.03 -10.63 2.10
C PHE A 186 -10.26 -10.91 0.80
N LYS A 187 -10.76 -10.39 -0.33
CA LYS A 187 -10.05 -10.35 -1.61
C LYS A 187 -9.62 -8.91 -1.88
N PRO A 188 -8.34 -8.55 -1.66
CA PRO A 188 -7.86 -7.23 -2.03
C PRO A 188 -8.02 -7.05 -3.53
N ALA A 189 -8.84 -6.07 -3.92
CA ALA A 189 -8.98 -5.67 -5.30
C ALA A 189 -8.25 -4.35 -5.58
N HIS A 190 -8.02 -3.49 -4.58
CA HIS A 190 -7.46 -2.15 -4.81
C HIS A 190 -6.48 -1.76 -3.72
N THR A 191 -5.25 -2.26 -3.83
CA THR A 191 -4.15 -1.84 -2.97
C THR A 191 -3.47 -0.63 -3.58
N ARG A 192 -3.10 0.32 -2.73
CA ARG A 192 -2.48 1.58 -3.12
C ARG A 192 -1.33 1.91 -2.20
N VAL A 193 -0.32 2.54 -2.76
CA VAL A 193 0.84 3.05 -2.03
C VAL A 193 1.09 4.47 -2.47
N ILE A 194 1.31 5.36 -1.51
CA ILE A 194 1.92 6.67 -1.75
C ILE A 194 3.22 6.77 -0.95
N MET A 195 4.25 7.30 -1.58
CA MET A 195 5.55 7.55 -0.97
C MET A 195 6.03 8.95 -1.35
N GLY A 196 6.37 9.76 -0.35
CA GLY A 196 7.01 11.06 -0.52
C GLY A 196 8.40 11.08 0.08
N ALA A 197 9.37 11.57 -0.68
CA ALA A 197 10.75 11.74 -0.25
C ALA A 197 11.12 13.23 -0.30
N VAL A 198 11.42 13.82 0.86
CA VAL A 198 11.76 15.23 1.03
C VAL A 198 13.22 15.35 1.43
N ALA A 199 14.06 15.88 0.55
CA ALA A 199 15.49 16.03 0.81
C ALA A 199 15.79 17.28 1.64
N GLY A 200 16.90 17.31 2.38
CA GLY A 200 17.52 18.54 2.90
C GLY A 200 16.74 19.32 3.95
N MET A 201 15.62 18.78 4.46
CA MET A 201 14.87 19.43 5.55
C MET A 201 15.56 19.18 6.90
N PRO A 202 15.60 20.18 7.79
CA PRO A 202 16.34 20.07 9.06
C PRO A 202 15.61 19.26 10.13
N SER A 203 14.30 19.02 9.97
CA SER A 203 13.52 18.20 10.88
C SER A 203 12.41 17.44 10.15
N GLU A 204 11.98 16.35 10.76
CA GLU A 204 10.90 15.52 10.26
C GLU A 204 9.55 16.26 10.30
N ASP A 205 9.28 17.09 11.32
CA ASP A 205 8.08 17.94 11.38
C ASP A 205 7.98 18.88 10.17
N LEU A 206 9.07 19.55 9.81
CA LEU A 206 9.09 20.48 8.69
C LEU A 206 8.97 19.74 7.36
N ALA A 207 9.62 18.57 7.23
CA ALA A 207 9.49 17.71 6.06
C ALA A 207 8.04 17.22 5.90
N TRP A 208 7.40 16.80 6.99
CA TRP A 208 6.00 16.35 7.00
C TRP A 208 5.06 17.48 6.59
N HIS A 209 5.23 18.67 7.17
CA HIS A 209 4.42 19.84 6.82
C HIS A 209 4.53 20.19 5.33
N ARG A 210 5.75 20.14 4.77
CA ARG A 210 5.95 20.37 3.34
C ARG A 210 5.25 19.30 2.49
N PHE A 211 5.46 18.03 2.82
CA PHE A 211 4.84 16.91 2.11
C PHE A 211 3.31 16.99 2.17
N SER A 212 2.73 17.20 3.35
CA SER A 212 1.28 17.22 3.53
C SER A 212 0.61 18.39 2.79
N ASN A 213 1.20 19.58 2.80
CA ASN A 213 0.67 20.74 2.08
C ASN A 213 0.78 20.57 0.56
N ALA A 214 1.94 20.11 0.08
CA ALA A 214 2.20 20.01 -1.36
C ALA A 214 1.48 18.82 -2.00
N VAL A 215 1.20 17.77 -1.23
CA VAL A 215 0.62 16.52 -1.71
C VAL A 215 -0.78 16.33 -1.17
N LEU A 216 -0.91 16.04 0.12
CA LEU A 216 -2.14 15.54 0.72
C LEU A 216 -3.30 16.52 0.63
N GLY A 217 -3.03 17.83 0.69
CA GLY A 217 -4.03 18.88 0.48
C GLY A 217 -4.47 19.06 -0.98
N GLN A 218 -3.79 18.45 -1.94
CA GLN A 218 -4.11 18.52 -3.37
C GLN A 218 -4.74 17.24 -3.92
N LEU A 219 -4.87 16.21 -3.08
CA LEU A 219 -5.44 14.94 -3.49
C LEU A 219 -6.94 15.06 -3.58
N ASP A 220 -7.47 14.71 -4.75
CA ASP A 220 -8.89 14.46 -4.90
C ASP A 220 -9.17 13.05 -4.41
N TRP A 221 -9.82 12.96 -3.25
CA TRP A 221 -10.20 11.71 -2.63
C TRP A 221 -11.52 11.25 -3.25
N THR A 222 -11.47 10.88 -4.52
CA THR A 222 -12.65 10.37 -5.23
C THR A 222 -12.91 8.94 -4.81
N LEU A 223 -14.14 8.67 -4.36
CA LEU A 223 -14.66 7.32 -4.28
C LEU A 223 -15.10 6.92 -5.68
N GLU A 224 -14.20 6.33 -6.46
CA GLU A 224 -14.57 5.79 -7.76
C GLU A 224 -15.48 4.59 -7.55
N ASN A 225 -16.73 4.70 -7.99
CA ASN A 225 -17.55 3.53 -8.23
C ASN A 225 -16.98 2.85 -9.46
N GLU A 226 -16.42 1.64 -9.33
CA GLU A 226 -16.19 0.81 -10.53
C GLU A 226 -17.53 0.64 -11.25
N GLY A 227 -17.67 1.36 -12.36
CA GLY A 227 -18.86 1.37 -13.18
C GLY A 227 -18.86 0.18 -14.15
N ARG A 228 -19.96 -0.56 -14.10
CA ARG A 228 -20.70 -1.21 -15.22
C ARG A 228 -19.91 -1.88 -16.34
#